data_AF-A0A3M2SWC2-F1
#
_entry.id   AF-A0A3M2SWC2-F1
#
_cell.length_a   1.000
_cell.length_b   1.000
_cell.length_c   1.000
_cell.angle_alpha   90.00
_cell.angle_beta   90.00
_cell.angle_gamma   90.00
#
_symmetry.space_group_name_H-M   'P 1'
#
loop_
_entity.id
_entity.type
_entity.pdbx_description
1 polymer ?
#
loop_
_entity_poly.entity_id
_entity_poly.type
_entity_poly.pdbx_seq_one_letter_code
_entity_poly.pdbx_strand_id
1 'polypeptide(L)'
;MPSKSSPKPNSCGCCSLRNLSILAVVLALFSALYKYLDARLDQFYIFTPEQLHELSTRAIDTHGNNTRGMVDHIVGELDQVTPGNHVNIDQEWVFNNAGGAMGAMYIIHASKPPFLPHAVVAVAIAAVGITEYLIVFGTAIGTEGHTGRHTADDYFNILSGTQLAFVPGEFEPEVYPAGSVHHLQRGLVKQYKMESSCFALEYARGWIPPMLFFGYADTFSSTLDFPTLWATTRITGREMISNLLRMKL
;
A
#
# COMPACT_ATOMS: atom_id res chain seq x y z
N MET A 1 48.56 33.74 50.97
CA MET A 1 47.72 32.53 51.14
C MET A 1 46.98 32.28 49.83
N PRO A 2 47.22 31.17 49.12
CA PRO A 2 46.42 30.84 47.94
C PRO A 2 45.14 30.10 48.36
N SER A 3 43.98 30.53 47.85
CA SER A 3 42.72 29.82 48.06
C SER A 3 42.68 28.58 47.15
N LYS A 4 42.46 27.41 47.75
CA LYS A 4 42.20 26.16 47.02
C LYS A 4 40.76 26.17 46.54
N SER A 5 40.53 26.18 45.23
CA SER A 5 39.23 25.87 44.64
C SER A 5 39.06 24.35 44.53
N SER A 6 38.03 23.83 45.18
CA SER A 6 37.63 22.42 45.10
C SER A 6 36.88 22.15 43.78
N PRO A 7 37.14 21.05 43.05
CA PRO A 7 36.35 20.71 41.87
C PRO A 7 34.99 20.14 42.32
N LYS A 8 33.89 20.68 41.76
CA LYS A 8 32.55 20.08 41.92
C LYS A 8 32.48 18.76 41.13
N PRO A 9 31.89 17.68 41.67
CA PRO A 9 31.72 16.44 40.92
C PRO A 9 30.66 16.64 39.83
N ASN A 10 31.03 16.32 38.59
CA ASN A 10 30.11 16.31 37.45
C ASN A 10 29.03 15.24 37.67
N SER A 11 27.81 15.65 38.02
CA SER A 11 26.65 14.76 38.04
C SER A 11 26.20 14.47 36.60
N CYS A 12 26.87 13.54 35.92
CA CYS A 12 26.52 13.17 34.56
C CYS A 12 26.56 11.64 34.42
N GLY A 13 25.41 10.97 34.49
CA GLY A 13 25.34 9.52 34.24
C GLY A 13 23.99 8.87 34.59
N CYS A 14 23.34 9.29 35.68
CA CYS A 14 22.13 8.60 36.17
C CYS A 14 20.85 8.88 35.34
N CYS A 15 20.70 10.09 34.77
CA CYS A 15 19.53 10.41 33.94
C CYS A 15 19.58 9.75 32.55
N SER A 16 20.77 9.43 32.04
CA SER A 16 20.94 8.80 30.71
C SER A 16 20.50 7.34 30.72
N LEU A 17 20.94 6.57 31.73
CA LEU A 17 20.60 5.14 31.85
C LEU A 17 19.10 4.92 32.06
N ARG A 18 18.42 5.75 32.86
CA ARG A 18 16.97 5.66 33.04
C ARG A 18 16.20 5.91 31.73
N ASN A 19 16.62 6.90 30.95
CA ASN A 19 15.98 7.22 29.67
C ASN A 19 16.23 6.14 28.62
N LEU A 20 17.43 5.55 28.59
CA LEU A 20 17.77 4.39 27.76
C LEU A 20 16.94 3.16 28.13
N SER A 21 16.75 2.88 29.42
CA SER A 21 15.91 1.78 29.89
C SER A 21 14.44 1.98 29.53
N ILE A 22 13.91 3.21 29.69
CA ILE A 22 12.54 3.52 29.28
C ILE A 22 12.39 3.34 27.76
N LEU A 23 13.33 3.83 26.96
CA LEU A 23 13.32 3.66 25.51
C LEU A 23 13.36 2.18 25.13
N ALA A 24 14.22 1.37 25.77
CA ALA A 24 14.31 -0.06 25.52
C ALA A 24 12.99 -0.78 25.84
N VAL A 25 12.34 -0.44 26.95
CA VAL A 25 11.03 -1.00 27.32
C VAL A 25 9.95 -0.59 26.31
N VAL A 26 9.91 0.69 25.93
CA VAL A 26 8.96 1.19 24.91
C VAL A 26 9.15 0.49 23.57
N LEU A 27 10.39 0.35 23.11
CA LEU A 27 10.72 -0.37 21.87
C LEU A 27 10.34 -1.86 21.95
N ALA A 28 10.57 -2.51 23.09
CA ALA A 28 10.20 -3.90 23.31
C ALA A 28 8.68 -4.08 23.27
N LEU A 29 7.93 -3.23 23.98
CA LEU A 29 6.46 -3.26 23.98
C LEU A 29 5.90 -2.97 22.60
N PHE A 30 6.43 -1.97 21.91
CA PHE A 30 6.02 -1.63 20.54
C PHE A 30 6.31 -2.78 19.58
N SER A 31 7.51 -3.39 19.66
CA SER A 31 7.87 -4.55 18.82
C SER A 31 6.99 -5.76 19.10
N ALA A 32 6.66 -6.01 20.37
CA ALA A 32 5.76 -7.10 20.75
C ALA A 32 4.34 -6.87 20.21
N LEU A 33 3.81 -5.65 20.35
CA LEU A 33 2.51 -5.27 19.80
C LEU A 33 2.50 -5.36 18.27
N TYR A 34 3.54 -4.85 17.61
CA TYR A 34 3.69 -4.94 16.16
C TYR A 34 3.65 -6.40 15.70
N LYS A 35 4.47 -7.28 16.29
CA LYS A 35 4.48 -8.72 15.96
C LYS A 35 3.13 -9.38 16.22
N TYR A 36 2.45 -9.00 17.31
CA TYR A 36 1.12 -9.54 17.65
C TYR A 36 0.07 -9.17 16.59
N LEU A 37 0.08 -7.93 16.11
CA LEU A 37 -0.83 -7.43 15.09
C LEU A 37 -0.47 -7.97 13.70
N ASP A 38 0.82 -7.99 13.37
CA ASP A 38 1.33 -8.51 12.08
C ASP A 38 0.95 -9.98 11.89
N ALA A 39 1.03 -10.79 12.94
CA ALA A 39 0.58 -12.19 12.93
C ALA A 39 -0.94 -12.39 12.80
N ARG A 40 -1.74 -11.32 12.85
CA ARG A 40 -3.21 -11.34 12.74
C ARG A 40 -3.73 -10.50 11.59
N LEU A 41 -2.86 -10.06 10.69
CA LEU A 41 -3.26 -9.21 9.57
C LEU A 41 -4.36 -9.87 8.71
N ASP A 42 -4.28 -11.19 8.53
CA ASP A 42 -5.26 -11.96 7.75
C ASP A 42 -6.70 -11.83 8.25
N GLN A 43 -6.89 -11.53 9.55
CA GLN A 43 -8.23 -11.33 10.13
C GLN A 43 -8.87 -10.00 9.70
N PHE A 44 -8.10 -9.09 9.10
CA PHE A 44 -8.56 -7.76 8.72
C PHE A 44 -8.75 -7.60 7.22
N TYR A 45 -8.47 -8.64 6.43
CA TYR A 45 -8.61 -8.65 4.98
C TYR A 45 -10.03 -9.04 4.56
N ILE A 46 -10.57 -8.28 3.62
CA ILE A 46 -11.87 -8.52 3.00
C ILE A 46 -11.69 -9.41 1.76
N PHE A 47 -10.59 -9.22 1.04
CA PHE A 47 -10.32 -9.94 -0.20
C PHE A 47 -9.24 -11.01 -0.01
N THR A 48 -9.26 -12.01 -0.88
CA THR A 48 -8.20 -13.03 -0.98
C THR A 48 -7.54 -12.96 -2.35
N PRO A 49 -6.21 -13.20 -2.45
CA PRO A 49 -5.52 -13.21 -3.74
C PRO A 49 -6.14 -14.19 -4.74
N GLU A 50 -6.56 -15.36 -4.28
CA GLU A 50 -7.17 -16.41 -5.10
C GLU A 50 -8.50 -15.94 -5.69
N GLN A 51 -9.38 -15.35 -4.88
CA GLN A 51 -10.65 -14.79 -5.35
C GLN A 51 -10.44 -13.71 -6.41
N LEU A 52 -9.49 -12.80 -6.20
CA LEU A 52 -9.21 -11.70 -7.13
C LEU A 52 -8.58 -12.19 -8.43
N HIS A 53 -7.75 -13.23 -8.36
CA HIS A 53 -7.18 -13.87 -9.54
C HIS A 53 -8.25 -14.58 -10.38
N GLU A 54 -9.13 -15.35 -9.73
CA GLU A 54 -10.25 -16.00 -10.41
C GLU A 54 -11.20 -14.98 -11.05
N LEU A 55 -11.52 -13.90 -10.32
CA LEU A 55 -12.34 -12.79 -10.84
C LEU A 55 -11.69 -12.11 -12.06
N SER A 56 -10.39 -11.83 -11.98
CA SER A 56 -9.64 -11.22 -13.08
C SER A 56 -9.64 -12.12 -14.32
N THR A 57 -9.45 -13.43 -14.12
CA THR A 57 -9.46 -14.41 -15.21
C THR A 57 -10.83 -14.50 -15.89
N ARG A 58 -11.92 -14.55 -15.11
CA ARG A 58 -13.29 -14.51 -15.65
C ARG A 58 -13.58 -13.24 -16.44
N ALA A 59 -13.10 -12.09 -15.95
CA ALA A 59 -13.24 -10.81 -16.64
C ALA A 59 -12.54 -10.84 -18.00
N ILE A 60 -11.32 -11.40 -18.05
CA ILE A 60 -10.55 -11.59 -19.29
C ILE A 60 -11.30 -12.51 -20.26
N ASP A 61 -11.77 -13.67 -19.79
CA ASP A 61 -12.49 -14.64 -20.61
C ASP A 61 -13.77 -14.06 -21.21
N THR A 62 -14.48 -13.21 -20.44
CA THR A 62 -15.75 -12.62 -20.85
C THR A 62 -15.57 -11.44 -21.81
N HIS A 63 -14.53 -10.61 -21.60
CA HIS A 63 -14.38 -9.33 -22.29
C HIS A 63 -13.21 -9.25 -23.28
N GLY A 64 -12.35 -10.28 -23.34
CA GLY A 64 -11.30 -10.44 -24.36
C GLY A 64 -10.30 -9.29 -24.39
N ASN A 65 -10.41 -8.36 -25.34
CA ASN A 65 -9.53 -7.19 -25.45
C ASN A 65 -10.16 -5.89 -24.92
N ASN A 66 -11.41 -5.93 -24.42
CA ASN A 66 -12.10 -4.76 -23.90
C ASN A 66 -11.76 -4.52 -22.43
N THR A 67 -10.65 -3.82 -22.17
CA THR A 67 -10.19 -3.50 -20.80
C THR A 67 -11.24 -2.75 -19.98
N ARG A 68 -12.00 -1.83 -20.59
CA ARG A 68 -13.09 -1.13 -19.89
C ARG A 68 -14.16 -2.12 -19.42
N GLY A 69 -14.58 -3.03 -20.29
CA GLY A 69 -15.54 -4.08 -19.94
C GLY A 69 -15.05 -4.98 -18.81
N MET A 70 -13.76 -5.31 -18.78
CA MET A 70 -13.16 -6.07 -17.67
C MET A 70 -13.26 -5.32 -16.35
N VAL A 71 -12.90 -4.03 -16.33
CA VAL A 71 -12.97 -3.19 -15.13
C VAL A 71 -14.41 -3.06 -14.64
N ASP A 72 -15.36 -2.79 -15.54
CA ASP A 72 -16.79 -2.69 -15.21
C ASP A 72 -17.32 -4.01 -14.62
N HIS A 73 -16.90 -5.15 -15.18
CA HIS A 73 -17.26 -6.49 -14.67
C HIS A 73 -16.69 -6.75 -13.28
N ILE A 74 -15.39 -6.49 -13.07
CA ILE A 74 -14.71 -6.66 -11.79
C ILE A 74 -15.40 -5.84 -10.70
N VAL A 75 -15.61 -4.54 -10.94
CA VAL A 75 -16.24 -3.64 -9.97
C VAL A 75 -17.67 -4.06 -9.70
N GLY A 76 -18.44 -4.40 -10.74
CA GLY A 76 -19.83 -4.83 -10.60
C GLY A 76 -19.99 -6.14 -9.84
N GLU A 77 -19.09 -7.10 -10.02
CA GLU A 77 -19.10 -8.35 -9.25
C GLU A 77 -18.67 -8.09 -7.79
N LEU A 78 -17.61 -7.31 -7.57
CA LEU A 78 -17.15 -6.95 -6.23
C LEU A 78 -18.24 -6.22 -5.43
N ASP A 79 -18.97 -5.30 -6.03
CA ASP A 79 -20.09 -4.60 -5.38
C ASP A 79 -21.20 -5.57 -4.92
N GLN A 80 -21.46 -6.62 -5.70
CA GLN A 80 -22.47 -7.63 -5.34
C GLN A 80 -22.00 -8.61 -4.26
N VAL A 81 -20.74 -9.05 -4.31
CA VAL A 81 -20.24 -10.11 -3.42
C VAL A 81 -19.64 -9.57 -2.12
N THR A 82 -19.24 -8.29 -2.09
CA THR A 82 -18.57 -7.71 -0.92
C THR A 82 -19.61 -7.14 0.05
N PRO A 83 -19.76 -7.72 1.26
CA PRO A 83 -20.68 -7.19 2.25
C PRO A 83 -20.29 -5.77 2.66
N GLY A 84 -21.27 -4.92 3.00
CA GLY A 84 -21.00 -3.58 3.53
C GLY A 84 -20.70 -2.49 2.49
N ASN A 85 -20.86 -2.78 1.19
CA ASN A 85 -20.67 -1.82 0.09
C ASN A 85 -19.26 -1.18 0.13
N HIS A 86 -18.24 -1.96 0.48
CA HIS A 86 -16.88 -1.45 0.64
C HIS A 86 -16.19 -1.10 -0.68
N VAL A 87 -16.92 -1.10 -1.79
CA VAL A 87 -16.44 -0.95 -3.15
C VAL A 87 -16.86 0.43 -3.65
N ASN A 88 -15.89 1.21 -4.10
CA ASN A 88 -16.13 2.46 -4.79
C ASN A 88 -16.50 2.16 -6.25
N ILE A 89 -17.76 2.34 -6.61
CA ILE A 89 -18.25 2.16 -7.99
C ILE A 89 -18.03 3.40 -8.88
N ASP A 90 -17.68 4.54 -8.28
CA ASP A 90 -17.39 5.76 -9.02
C ASP A 90 -15.96 5.70 -9.56
N GLN A 91 -15.82 5.48 -10.87
CA GLN A 91 -14.54 5.36 -11.59
C GLN A 91 -13.77 6.69 -11.69
N GLU A 92 -13.33 7.22 -10.56
CA GLU A 92 -12.50 8.41 -10.47
C GLU A 92 -11.03 8.05 -10.75
N TRP A 93 -10.64 8.16 -12.02
CA TRP A 93 -9.27 7.95 -12.47
C TRP A 93 -8.38 9.15 -12.15
N VAL A 94 -7.21 8.88 -11.58
CA VAL A 94 -6.17 9.87 -11.30
C VAL A 94 -4.83 9.38 -11.81
N PHE A 95 -3.93 10.30 -12.17
CA PHE A 95 -2.55 9.92 -12.45
C PHE A 95 -1.84 9.48 -11.16
N ASN A 96 -0.91 8.55 -11.32
CA ASN A 96 -0.04 8.08 -10.26
C ASN A 96 1.41 8.12 -10.76
N ASN A 97 2.28 8.81 -10.02
CA ASN A 97 3.70 8.97 -10.31
C ASN A 97 4.50 8.51 -9.10
N ALA A 98 5.25 7.42 -9.24
CA ALA A 98 6.10 6.89 -8.18
C ALA A 98 7.24 6.03 -8.76
N GLY A 99 8.43 6.10 -8.14
CA GLY A 99 9.56 5.27 -8.53
C GLY A 99 10.09 5.53 -9.95
N GLY A 100 9.85 6.71 -10.51
CA GLY A 100 10.16 7.06 -11.89
C GLY A 100 9.10 6.58 -12.90
N ALA A 101 8.12 5.79 -12.48
CA ALA A 101 7.04 5.33 -13.32
C ALA A 101 5.83 6.27 -13.25
N MET A 102 5.07 6.31 -14.34
CA MET A 102 3.80 7.00 -14.45
C MET A 102 2.70 6.07 -14.96
N GLY A 103 1.52 6.16 -14.36
CA GLY A 103 0.33 5.46 -14.82
C GLY A 103 -0.94 6.20 -14.40
N ALA A 104 -2.08 5.60 -14.67
CA ALA A 104 -3.37 5.99 -14.14
C ALA A 104 -3.86 4.92 -13.17
N MET A 105 -4.48 5.36 -12.08
CA MET A 105 -5.11 4.48 -11.11
C MET A 105 -6.56 4.84 -10.87
N TYR A 106 -7.33 3.83 -10.53
CA TYR A 106 -8.69 3.95 -10.02
C TYR A 106 -8.80 3.15 -8.72
N ILE A 107 -9.16 3.86 -7.65
CA ILE A 107 -9.26 3.28 -6.31
C ILE A 107 -10.63 2.62 -6.14
N ILE A 108 -10.64 1.29 -6.10
CA ILE A 108 -11.83 0.47 -5.87
C ILE A 108 -12.08 0.35 -4.36
N HIS A 109 -11.03 0.13 -3.58
CA HIS A 109 -11.15 -0.09 -2.14
C HIS A 109 -9.91 0.38 -1.40
N ALA A 110 -10.11 1.03 -0.26
CA ALA A 110 -9.06 1.30 0.72
C ALA A 110 -9.66 1.20 2.12
N SER A 111 -9.10 0.38 3.00
CA SER A 111 -9.78 0.10 4.26
C SER A 111 -8.91 0.01 5.50
N LYS A 112 -9.57 0.29 6.63
CA LYS A 112 -8.99 0.37 7.96
C LYS A 112 -9.45 -0.79 8.84
N PRO A 113 -8.58 -1.41 9.66
CA PRO A 113 -9.00 -2.42 10.64
C PRO A 113 -9.96 -1.84 11.69
N PRO A 114 -10.95 -2.61 12.17
CA PRO A 114 -11.88 -2.17 13.20
C PRO A 114 -11.15 -1.91 14.51
N PHE A 115 -11.52 -0.80 15.16
CA PHE A 115 -10.83 -0.22 16.28
C PHE A 115 -10.90 -1.12 17.54
N LEU A 116 -9.74 -1.40 18.17
CA LEU A 116 -9.69 -1.89 19.55
C LEU A 116 -10.08 -0.73 20.49
N PRO A 117 -11.02 -0.92 21.43
CA PRO A 117 -11.36 0.11 22.41
C PRO A 117 -10.11 0.38 23.28
N HIS A 118 -10.03 1.55 23.91
CA HIS A 118 -8.96 2.06 24.81
C HIS A 118 -8.10 3.18 24.20
N ALA A 119 -8.38 4.40 24.67
CA ALA A 119 -8.10 5.69 24.04
C ALA A 119 -6.69 6.28 24.24
N VAL A 120 -5.68 5.50 24.66
CA VAL A 120 -4.35 6.09 24.98
C VAL A 120 -3.31 5.87 23.87
N VAL A 121 -3.62 5.06 22.85
CA VAL A 121 -2.72 4.76 21.72
C VAL A 121 -3.30 5.25 20.38
N ALA A 122 -4.17 6.27 20.41
CA ALA A 122 -4.94 6.69 19.23
C ALA A 122 -4.13 7.50 18.19
N VAL A 123 -3.12 8.27 18.61
CA VAL A 123 -2.41 9.21 17.72
C VAL A 123 -1.28 8.53 16.92
N ALA A 124 -0.63 7.50 17.48
CA ALA A 124 0.37 6.71 16.75
C ALA A 124 -0.25 5.60 15.88
N ILE A 125 -1.43 5.07 16.25
CA ILE A 125 -2.12 4.00 15.49
C ILE A 125 -2.98 4.56 14.35
N ALA A 126 -3.29 5.86 14.33
CA ALA A 126 -3.97 6.48 13.19
C ALA A 126 -3.18 6.36 11.87
N ALA A 127 -1.84 6.27 11.93
CA ALA A 127 -0.95 6.00 10.79
C ALA A 127 -0.76 4.50 10.49
N VAL A 128 -1.41 3.61 11.26
CA VAL A 128 -1.25 2.14 11.21
C VAL A 128 -2.49 1.48 10.59
N GLY A 129 -3.53 2.27 10.29
CA GLY A 129 -4.87 1.79 10.02
C GLY A 129 -5.23 1.60 8.54
N ILE A 130 -4.34 1.09 7.69
CA ILE A 130 -4.77 0.55 6.38
C ILE A 130 -4.06 -0.79 6.18
N THR A 131 -4.85 -1.85 6.09
CA THR A 131 -4.30 -3.22 5.96
C THR A 131 -4.38 -3.74 4.54
N GLU A 132 -5.28 -3.21 3.71
CA GLU A 132 -5.38 -3.59 2.31
C GLU A 132 -5.91 -2.43 1.45
N TYR A 133 -5.58 -2.47 0.16
CA TYR A 133 -6.25 -1.69 -0.87
C TYR A 133 -6.44 -2.53 -2.13
N LEU A 134 -7.41 -2.14 -2.94
CA LEU A 134 -7.65 -2.67 -4.27
C LEU A 134 -7.78 -1.51 -5.24
N ILE A 135 -6.96 -1.51 -6.28
CA ILE A 135 -7.00 -0.49 -7.34
C ILE A 135 -6.91 -1.16 -8.71
N VAL A 136 -7.37 -0.47 -9.74
CA VAL A 136 -6.90 -0.74 -11.10
C VAL A 136 -5.76 0.21 -11.37
N PHE A 137 -4.59 -0.31 -11.76
CA PHE A 137 -3.45 0.49 -12.19
C PHE A 137 -3.04 0.10 -13.60
N GLY A 138 -2.62 1.09 -14.39
CA GLY A 138 -2.06 0.81 -15.70
C GLY A 138 -1.64 2.04 -16.46
N THR A 139 -1.22 1.82 -17.69
CA THR A 139 -0.81 2.87 -18.63
C THR A 139 -1.31 2.49 -20.02
N ALA A 140 -1.72 3.48 -20.80
CA ALA A 140 -2.09 3.27 -22.20
C ALA A 140 -0.89 3.36 -23.15
N ILE A 141 0.25 3.88 -22.68
CA ILE A 141 1.40 4.25 -23.52
C ILE A 141 2.74 3.66 -23.05
N GLY A 142 2.71 2.83 -22.01
CA GLY A 142 3.90 2.24 -21.39
C GLY A 142 4.43 3.04 -20.21
N THR A 143 5.28 2.40 -19.40
CA THR A 143 5.92 2.94 -18.20
C THR A 143 7.06 2.03 -17.74
N GLU A 144 8.05 2.58 -17.05
CA GLU A 144 9.10 1.80 -16.39
C GLU A 144 9.57 2.48 -15.11
N GLY A 145 10.00 1.69 -14.13
CA GLY A 145 10.47 2.27 -12.88
C GLY A 145 10.85 1.25 -11.82
N HIS A 146 11.10 1.78 -10.63
CA HIS A 146 11.37 1.01 -9.43
C HIS A 146 10.04 0.62 -8.77
N THR A 147 9.86 -0.64 -8.38
CA THR A 147 8.58 -1.07 -7.75
C THR A 147 8.32 -0.40 -6.42
N GLY A 148 9.37 -0.08 -5.68
CA GLY A 148 9.30 0.39 -4.29
C GLY A 148 9.58 -0.75 -3.32
N ARG A 149 10.03 -0.41 -2.11
CA ARG A 149 10.20 -1.38 -1.01
C ARG A 149 9.04 -1.23 -0.05
N HIS A 150 8.08 -2.13 -0.15
CA HIS A 150 6.82 -2.00 0.58
C HIS A 150 6.76 -2.88 1.82
N THR A 151 5.98 -2.44 2.80
CA THR A 151 5.64 -3.18 4.03
C THR A 151 4.37 -4.02 3.89
N ALA A 152 3.97 -4.27 2.64
CA ALA A 152 2.85 -5.09 2.23
C ALA A 152 3.27 -5.98 1.06
N ASP A 153 2.55 -7.08 0.89
CA ASP A 153 2.58 -7.89 -0.33
C ASP A 153 1.69 -7.24 -1.37
N ASP A 154 2.11 -7.27 -2.62
CA ASP A 154 1.39 -6.66 -3.74
C ASP A 154 1.18 -7.67 -4.88
N TYR A 155 -0.05 -7.76 -5.36
CA TYR A 155 -0.49 -8.74 -6.35
C TYR A 155 -1.05 -8.00 -7.56
N PHE A 156 -0.33 -8.05 -8.67
CA PHE A 156 -0.75 -7.47 -9.94
C PHE A 156 -1.37 -8.56 -10.81
N ASN A 157 -2.70 -8.61 -10.85
CA ASN A 157 -3.42 -9.47 -11.78
C ASN A 157 -3.49 -8.78 -13.14
N ILE A 158 -2.71 -9.24 -14.12
CA ILE A 158 -2.60 -8.57 -15.42
C ILE A 158 -3.89 -8.78 -16.20
N LEU A 159 -4.65 -7.72 -16.43
CA LEU A 159 -5.92 -7.74 -17.16
C LEU A 159 -5.69 -7.63 -18.66
N SER A 160 -4.79 -6.74 -19.07
CA SER A 160 -4.43 -6.54 -20.47
C SER A 160 -2.97 -6.14 -20.60
N GLY A 161 -2.37 -6.46 -21.75
CA GLY A 161 -0.96 -6.17 -22.03
C GLY A 161 -0.01 -7.17 -21.39
N THR A 162 1.20 -6.70 -21.09
CA THR A 162 2.27 -7.51 -20.48
C THR A 162 3.11 -6.63 -19.58
N GLN A 163 3.33 -7.09 -18.36
CA GLN A 163 4.28 -6.52 -17.41
C GLN A 163 5.56 -7.34 -17.43
N LEU A 164 6.69 -6.65 -17.40
CA LEU A 164 8.01 -7.21 -17.20
C LEU A 164 8.50 -6.85 -15.81
N ALA A 165 9.23 -7.76 -15.18
CA ALA A 165 9.94 -7.49 -13.94
C ALA A 165 11.36 -8.03 -13.99
N PHE A 166 12.23 -7.41 -13.21
CA PHE A 166 13.65 -7.72 -13.22
C PHE A 166 14.27 -7.48 -11.86
N VAL A 167 15.16 -8.38 -11.44
CA VAL A 167 16.01 -8.23 -10.26
C VAL A 167 17.49 -8.23 -10.65
N PRO A 168 18.33 -7.37 -10.05
CA PRO A 168 19.76 -7.34 -10.35
C PRO A 168 20.44 -8.69 -10.13
N GLY A 169 21.20 -9.15 -11.11
CA GLY A 169 21.92 -10.43 -11.08
C GLY A 169 21.31 -11.52 -11.96
N GLU A 170 20.03 -11.38 -12.31
CA GLU A 170 19.42 -12.14 -13.41
C GLU A 170 19.77 -11.46 -14.75
N PHE A 171 19.59 -12.18 -15.86
CA PHE A 171 19.86 -11.65 -17.20
C PHE A 171 18.65 -11.75 -18.14
N GLU A 172 17.60 -12.45 -17.73
CA GLU A 172 16.34 -12.55 -18.45
C GLU A 172 15.21 -11.93 -17.61
N PRO A 173 14.26 -11.22 -18.23
CA PRO A 173 13.14 -10.64 -17.51
C PRO A 173 12.13 -11.71 -17.12
N GLU A 174 11.48 -11.50 -15.98
CA GLU A 174 10.22 -12.15 -15.67
C GLU A 174 9.11 -11.54 -16.53
N VAL A 175 8.31 -12.38 -17.19
CA VAL A 175 7.27 -11.95 -18.14
C VAL A 175 5.90 -12.33 -17.61
N TYR A 176 5.04 -11.33 -17.43
CA TYR A 176 3.69 -11.46 -16.90
C TYR A 176 2.66 -11.00 -17.95
N PRO A 177 2.16 -11.89 -18.82
CA PRO A 177 1.11 -11.58 -19.78
C PRO A 177 -0.27 -11.50 -19.11
N ALA A 178 -1.29 -11.06 -19.86
CA ALA A 178 -2.67 -11.09 -19.40
C ALA A 178 -3.09 -12.48 -18.86
N GLY A 179 -3.79 -12.48 -17.72
CA GLY A 179 -4.18 -13.69 -16.99
C GLY A 179 -3.12 -14.22 -16.04
N SER A 180 -1.93 -13.63 -15.98
CA SER A 180 -0.91 -13.96 -14.98
C SER A 180 -0.99 -13.05 -13.75
N VAL A 181 -0.28 -13.44 -12.69
CA VAL A 181 -0.13 -12.65 -11.46
C VAL A 181 1.34 -12.37 -11.19
N HIS A 182 1.71 -11.10 -11.13
CA HIS A 182 2.99 -10.70 -10.58
C HIS A 182 2.82 -10.46 -9.08
N HIS A 183 3.37 -11.36 -8.26
CA HIS A 183 3.40 -11.21 -6.80
C HIS A 183 4.73 -10.58 -6.36
N LEU A 184 4.67 -9.32 -5.92
CA LEU A 184 5.77 -8.64 -5.29
C LEU A 184 5.70 -8.85 -3.78
N GLN A 185 6.60 -9.70 -3.27
CA GLN A 185 6.65 -9.99 -1.84
C GLN A 185 7.10 -8.79 -1.02
N ARG A 186 6.54 -8.69 0.19
CA ARG A 186 6.89 -7.65 1.16
C ARG A 186 8.40 -7.53 1.35
N GLY A 187 8.91 -6.30 1.27
CA GLY A 187 10.33 -5.96 1.47
C GLY A 187 11.24 -6.23 0.27
N LEU A 188 10.75 -6.92 -0.76
CA LEU A 188 11.48 -7.08 -2.03
C LEU A 188 11.33 -5.84 -2.91
N VAL A 189 12.24 -5.71 -3.86
CA VAL A 189 12.25 -4.65 -4.87
C VAL A 189 12.57 -5.26 -6.22
N LYS A 190 11.94 -4.74 -7.26
CA LYS A 190 12.26 -5.06 -8.65
C LYS A 190 12.31 -3.77 -9.47
N GLN A 191 12.94 -3.83 -10.63
CA GLN A 191 12.57 -2.96 -11.73
C GLN A 191 11.33 -3.57 -12.38
N TYR A 192 10.38 -2.75 -12.80
CA TYR A 192 9.27 -3.21 -13.62
C TYR A 192 9.11 -2.32 -14.85
N LYS A 193 8.49 -2.89 -15.87
CA LYS A 193 8.18 -2.19 -17.11
C LYS A 193 6.85 -2.70 -17.68
N MET A 194 6.04 -1.78 -18.17
CA MET A 194 4.94 -2.07 -19.08
C MET A 194 5.34 -1.43 -20.42
N GLU A 195 5.72 -2.23 -21.42
CA GLU A 195 6.29 -1.69 -22.67
C GLU A 195 5.28 -0.80 -23.42
N SER A 196 4.01 -1.20 -23.39
CA SER A 196 2.92 -0.54 -24.10
C SER A 196 1.67 -0.46 -23.20
N SER A 197 0.49 -0.36 -23.79
CA SER A 197 -0.78 -0.44 -23.06
C SER A 197 -0.83 -1.70 -22.18
N CYS A 198 -0.96 -1.52 -20.87
CA CYS A 198 -1.04 -2.59 -19.88
C CYS A 198 -1.85 -2.11 -18.67
N PHE A 199 -2.79 -2.93 -18.21
CA PHE A 199 -3.61 -2.66 -17.04
C PHE A 199 -3.70 -3.90 -16.16
N ALA A 200 -3.65 -3.69 -14.86
CA ALA A 200 -3.72 -4.74 -13.85
C ALA A 200 -4.71 -4.37 -12.75
N LEU A 201 -5.35 -5.38 -12.18
CA LEU A 201 -6.01 -5.28 -10.88
C LEU A 201 -4.92 -5.50 -9.81
N GLU A 202 -4.58 -4.42 -9.11
CA GLU A 202 -3.54 -4.38 -8.10
C GLU A 202 -4.18 -4.52 -6.72
N TYR A 203 -3.76 -5.54 -5.99
CA TYR A 203 -4.19 -5.83 -4.63
C TYR A 203 -3.00 -5.85 -3.70
N ALA A 204 -2.97 -4.93 -2.74
CA ALA A 204 -1.94 -4.91 -1.71
C ALA A 204 -2.51 -5.30 -0.36
N ARG A 205 -1.78 -6.14 0.38
CA ARG A 205 -2.13 -6.58 1.74
C ARG A 205 -0.94 -6.53 2.69
N GLY A 206 -1.12 -5.84 3.81
CA GLY A 206 -0.08 -5.60 4.81
C GLY A 206 -0.14 -4.19 5.36
N TRP A 207 0.98 -3.63 5.77
CA TRP A 207 0.99 -2.26 6.29
C TRP A 207 1.05 -1.28 5.11
N ILE A 208 -0.10 -0.73 4.71
CA ILE A 208 -0.20 0.16 3.54
C ILE A 208 0.29 1.59 3.79
N PRO A 209 0.06 2.26 4.94
CA PRO A 209 0.39 3.69 5.08
C PRO A 209 1.86 4.05 4.79
N PRO A 210 2.86 3.20 5.12
CA PRO A 210 4.24 3.44 4.70
C PRO A 210 4.45 3.48 3.18
N MET A 211 3.61 2.81 2.39
CA MET A 211 3.67 2.82 0.92
C MET A 211 3.32 4.20 0.34
N LEU A 212 2.46 4.98 1.02
CA LEU A 212 2.04 6.30 0.54
C LEU A 212 3.21 7.29 0.45
N PHE A 213 4.26 7.15 1.28
CA PHE A 213 5.45 7.97 1.15
C PHE A 213 6.16 7.74 -0.19
N PHE A 214 6.22 6.49 -0.63
CA PHE A 214 6.73 6.16 -1.96
C PHE A 214 5.77 6.66 -3.06
N GLY A 215 4.47 6.42 -2.91
CA GLY A 215 3.44 6.85 -3.86
C GLY A 215 3.36 8.37 -4.10
N TYR A 216 3.78 9.18 -3.12
CA TYR A 216 3.81 10.65 -3.27
C TYR A 216 5.22 11.23 -3.51
N ALA A 217 6.27 10.41 -3.46
CA ALA A 217 7.64 10.90 -3.53
C ALA A 217 7.89 11.70 -4.83
N ASP A 218 7.51 11.16 -5.98
CA ASP A 218 7.71 11.84 -7.26
C ASP A 218 6.76 13.03 -7.44
N THR A 219 5.59 13.02 -6.81
CA THR A 219 4.72 14.21 -6.80
C THR A 219 5.40 15.39 -6.12
N PHE A 220 6.05 15.16 -4.97
CA PHE A 220 6.72 16.22 -4.22
C PHE A 220 8.10 16.59 -4.77
N SER A 221 8.78 15.68 -5.47
CA SER A 221 10.17 15.86 -5.89
C SER A 221 10.38 15.97 -7.41
N SER A 222 9.37 15.67 -8.20
CA SER A 222 9.45 15.65 -9.68
C SER A 222 8.31 16.43 -10.33
N THR A 223 7.06 15.94 -10.26
CA THR A 223 5.96 16.50 -11.06
C THR A 223 5.37 17.79 -10.49
N LEU A 224 5.38 17.94 -9.16
CA LEU A 224 4.74 19.04 -8.43
C LEU A 224 3.24 19.22 -8.76
N ASP A 225 2.58 18.13 -9.18
CA ASP A 225 1.16 18.10 -9.53
C ASP A 225 0.28 18.02 -8.28
N PHE A 226 0.15 19.17 -7.60
CA PHE A 226 -0.70 19.31 -6.42
C PHE A 226 -2.20 19.06 -6.66
N PRO A 227 -2.78 19.41 -7.84
CA PRO A 227 -4.14 18.99 -8.17
C PRO A 227 -4.33 17.46 -8.13
N THR A 228 -3.42 16.69 -8.73
CA THR A 228 -3.47 15.22 -8.68
C THR A 228 -3.23 14.69 -7.27
N LEU A 229 -2.30 15.28 -6.51
CA LEU A 229 -2.09 14.96 -5.09
C LEU A 229 -3.39 15.13 -4.28
N TRP A 230 -4.08 16.26 -4.47
CA TRP A 230 -5.33 16.56 -3.79
C TRP A 230 -6.43 15.57 -4.17
N ALA A 231 -6.59 15.28 -5.47
CA ALA A 231 -7.57 14.31 -5.94
C ALA A 231 -7.32 12.94 -5.32
N THR A 232 -6.09 12.44 -5.36
CA THR A 232 -5.68 11.17 -4.77
C THR A 232 -5.93 11.12 -3.27
N THR A 233 -5.50 12.17 -2.55
CA THR A 233 -5.67 12.26 -1.09
C THR A 233 -7.15 12.31 -0.70
N ARG A 234 -7.97 13.08 -1.43
CA ARG A 234 -9.41 13.21 -1.18
C ARG A 234 -10.13 11.89 -1.43
N ILE A 235 -9.86 11.21 -2.55
CA ILE A 235 -10.50 9.93 -2.90
C ILE A 235 -10.10 8.87 -1.86
N THR A 236 -8.80 8.70 -1.62
CA THR A 236 -8.30 7.75 -0.61
C THR A 236 -8.89 8.02 0.77
N GLY A 237 -8.89 9.27 1.21
CA GLY A 237 -9.47 9.68 2.49
C GLY A 237 -10.98 9.41 2.58
N ARG A 238 -11.75 9.69 1.51
CA ARG A 238 -13.19 9.39 1.44
C ARG A 238 -13.44 7.90 1.57
N GLU A 239 -12.72 7.06 0.83
CA GLU A 239 -12.89 5.60 0.90
C GLU A 239 -12.51 5.05 2.27
N MET A 240 -11.40 5.52 2.84
CA MET A 240 -10.98 5.13 4.19
C MET A 240 -12.03 5.49 5.25
N ILE A 241 -12.58 6.72 5.21
CA ILE A 241 -13.57 7.19 6.18
C ILE A 241 -14.89 6.42 5.99
N SER A 242 -15.35 6.26 4.74
CA SER A 242 -16.58 5.52 4.44
C SER A 242 -16.50 4.07 4.92
N ASN A 243 -15.37 3.40 4.67
CA ASN A 243 -15.16 2.03 5.12
C ASN A 243 -15.01 1.92 6.63
N LEU A 244 -14.43 2.91 7.30
CA LEU A 244 -14.37 2.95 8.76
C LEU A 244 -15.76 3.13 9.41
N LEU A 245 -16.58 4.06 8.89
CA LEU A 245 -17.92 4.36 9.43
C LEU A 245 -18.88 3.17 9.30
N ARG A 246 -18.64 2.28 8.34
CA ARG A 246 -19.47 1.10 8.10
C ARG A 246 -19.16 -0.05 9.04
N MET A 247 -18.22 0.12 9.97
CA MET A 247 -17.78 -0.88 10.95
C MET A 247 -17.46 -2.20 10.25
N LYS A 248 -16.19 -2.39 9.85
CA LYS A 248 -15.71 -3.72 9.49
C LYS A 248 -16.08 -4.69 10.63
N LEU A 249 -17.04 -5.57 10.40
CA LEU A 249 -17.28 -6.75 11.23
C LEU A 249 -16.53 -7.91 10.61
#